data_AF-A0A167DHV7-F1
#
_entry.id   AF-A0A167DHV7-F1
#
_cell.length_a   1.000
_cell.length_b   1.000
_cell.length_c   1.000
_cell.angle_alpha   90.00
_cell.angle_beta   90.00
_cell.angle_gamma   90.00
#
_symmetry.space_group_name_H-M   'P 1'
#
loop_
_entity.id
_entity.type
_entity.pdbx_description
1 polymer ?
#
loop_
_entity_poly.entity_id
_entity_poly.type
_entity_poly.pdbx_seq_one_letter_code
_entity_poly.pdbx_strand_id
1 'polypeptide(L)'
;MEGKSDFFVMAIIGLLMVIGIFNLIKYWIQNPSLKHELNIPFNEYILEHPAVDLLQRKGYEVVGGKVKIPLYFEADQEEFYSRLFIDYVALNEDGDIYLVKIARQRMPLEWTGSSLRDRLLPLFLLYPDCAGVLYVDVYEEVIKQIHFEWDEEEYIGENV
;
A
#
# COMPACT_ATOMS: atom_id res chain seq x y z
N MET A 1 54.10 -26.40 10.35
CA MET A 1 53.35 -25.12 10.41
C MET A 1 51.88 -25.37 10.02
N GLU A 2 51.24 -26.43 10.53
CA GLU A 2 49.91 -26.87 10.07
C GLU A 2 48.75 -26.31 10.90
N GLY A 3 48.98 -25.90 12.16
CA GLY A 3 47.89 -25.38 13.02
C GLY A 3 47.48 -23.92 12.78
N LYS A 4 48.27 -23.13 12.03
CA LYS A 4 47.96 -21.71 11.77
C LYS A 4 46.99 -21.52 10.60
N SER A 5 47.04 -22.39 9.59
CA SER A 5 46.12 -22.34 8.45
C SER A 5 44.70 -22.71 8.88
N ASP A 6 44.54 -23.76 9.68
CA ASP A 6 43.23 -24.21 10.14
C ASP A 6 42.52 -23.17 11.01
N PHE A 7 43.26 -22.50 11.89
CA PHE A 7 42.73 -21.40 12.68
C PHE A 7 42.27 -20.22 11.80
N PHE A 8 43.03 -19.90 10.75
CA PHE A 8 42.70 -18.81 9.84
C PHE A 8 41.45 -19.12 9.00
N VAL A 9 41.35 -20.35 8.49
CA VAL A 9 40.17 -20.82 7.75
C VAL A 9 38.93 -20.83 8.64
N MET A 10 39.06 -21.31 9.88
CA MET A 10 37.94 -21.35 10.82
C MET A 10 37.47 -19.95 11.23
N ALA A 11 38.39 -19.00 11.38
CA ALA A 11 38.06 -17.60 11.64
C ALA A 11 37.31 -16.93 10.46
N ILE A 12 37.73 -17.21 9.22
CA ILE A 12 37.06 -16.69 8.01
C ILE A 12 35.65 -17.25 7.89
N ILE A 13 35.47 -18.55 8.10
CA ILE A 13 34.16 -19.20 8.05
C ILE A 13 33.24 -18.63 9.13
N GLY A 14 33.74 -18.46 10.37
CA GLY A 14 33.00 -17.83 11.45
C GLY A 14 32.56 -16.41 11.11
N LEU A 15 33.46 -15.61 10.51
CA LEU A 15 33.15 -14.25 10.09
C LEU A 15 32.05 -14.21 9.00
N LEU A 16 32.16 -15.06 7.99
CA LEU A 16 31.14 -15.18 6.94
C LEU A 16 29.79 -15.63 7.49
N MET A 17 29.79 -16.54 8.46
CA MET A 17 28.58 -17.02 9.11
C MET A 17 27.90 -15.91 9.93
N VAL A 18 28.68 -15.12 10.68
CA VAL A 18 28.16 -13.95 11.42
C VAL A 18 27.59 -12.90 10.47
N ILE A 19 28.28 -12.58 9.38
CA ILE A 19 27.79 -11.64 8.36
C ILE A 19 26.50 -12.18 7.71
N GLY A 20 26.45 -13.47 7.38
CA GLY A 20 25.26 -14.12 6.83
C GLY A 20 24.07 -14.05 7.77
N ILE A 21 24.26 -14.40 9.05
CA ILE A 21 23.24 -14.32 10.09
C ILE A 21 22.78 -12.86 10.29
N PHE A 22 23.70 -11.90 10.31
CA PHE A 22 23.37 -10.50 10.46
C PHE A 22 22.53 -9.98 9.29
N ASN A 23 22.87 -10.36 8.05
CA ASN A 23 22.08 -10.01 6.88
C ASN A 23 20.72 -10.69 6.87
N LEU A 24 20.64 -11.96 7.31
CA LEU A 24 19.37 -12.69 7.40
C LEU A 24 18.45 -12.07 8.46
N ILE A 25 18.99 -11.73 9.63
CA ILE A 25 18.26 -11.05 10.70
C ILE A 25 17.86 -9.64 10.25
N LYS A 26 18.75 -8.90 9.58
CA LYS A 26 18.43 -7.57 9.03
C LYS A 26 17.30 -7.66 8.01
N TYR A 27 17.35 -8.62 7.09
CA TYR A 27 16.27 -8.87 6.13
C TYR A 27 14.96 -9.26 6.83
N TRP A 28 15.02 -10.07 7.89
CA TRP A 28 13.85 -10.52 8.64
C TRP A 28 13.26 -9.45 9.59
N ILE A 29 14.10 -8.51 10.07
CA ILE A 29 13.66 -7.36 10.88
C ILE A 29 13.17 -6.21 10.01
N GLN A 30 13.75 -6.03 8.82
CA GLN A 30 13.31 -5.03 7.83
C GLN A 30 12.07 -5.49 7.05
N ASN A 31 11.84 -6.81 6.94
CA ASN A 31 10.57 -7.38 6.54
C ASN A 31 9.84 -7.88 7.77
N PRO A 32 9.21 -7.02 8.58
CA PRO A 32 8.16 -7.51 9.43
C PRO A 32 7.04 -7.95 8.49
N SER A 33 7.05 -9.22 8.09
CA SER A 33 5.85 -9.98 7.77
C SER A 33 4.98 -10.17 9.03
N LEU A 34 4.95 -9.17 9.90
CA LEU A 34 3.79 -8.85 10.70
C LEU A 34 2.85 -8.30 9.67
N LYS A 35 1.95 -9.16 9.20
CA LYS A 35 0.65 -8.76 8.68
C LYS A 35 0.26 -7.50 9.47
N HIS A 36 0.40 -6.33 8.86
CA HIS A 36 -0.32 -5.19 9.38
C HIS A 36 -1.74 -5.73 9.36
N GLU A 37 -2.34 -5.94 10.53
CA GLU A 37 -3.77 -6.22 10.65
C GLU A 37 -4.52 -4.94 10.28
N LEU A 38 -4.24 -4.43 9.07
CA LEU A 38 -5.10 -3.54 8.36
C LEU A 38 -6.37 -4.35 8.20
N ASN A 39 -7.34 -4.05 9.06
CA ASN A 39 -8.72 -4.47 8.96
C ASN A 39 -9.36 -3.76 7.75
N ILE A 40 -8.71 -3.82 6.58
CA ILE A 40 -9.34 -3.54 5.31
C ILE A 40 -10.17 -4.78 5.00
N PRO A 41 -11.50 -4.71 5.04
CA PRO A 41 -12.32 -5.83 4.64
C PRO A 41 -12.16 -6.01 3.13
N PHE A 42 -11.28 -6.90 2.68
CA PHE A 42 -11.15 -7.26 1.27
C PHE A 42 -11.81 -8.60 0.96
N ASN A 43 -12.27 -8.74 -0.28
CA ASN A 43 -12.79 -10.02 -0.74
C ASN A 43 -11.61 -10.95 -1.04
N GLU A 44 -11.60 -12.16 -0.48
CA GLU A 44 -10.59 -13.18 -0.81
C GLU A 44 -10.63 -13.56 -2.30
N TYR A 45 -11.80 -13.42 -2.93
CA TYR A 45 -11.94 -13.63 -4.36
C TYR A 45 -11.44 -12.42 -5.16
N ILE A 46 -10.33 -12.61 -5.85
CA ILE A 46 -9.75 -11.65 -6.79
C ILE A 46 -10.34 -11.91 -8.17
N LEU A 47 -11.14 -10.96 -8.66
CA LEU A 47 -11.68 -11.02 -10.01
C LEU A 47 -10.57 -10.76 -11.04
N GLU A 48 -10.45 -11.63 -12.04
CA GLU A 48 -9.52 -11.44 -13.16
C GLU A 48 -9.78 -10.12 -13.89
N HIS A 49 -8.72 -9.33 -14.06
CA HIS A 49 -8.76 -8.05 -14.75
C HIS A 49 -7.34 -7.69 -15.22
N PRO A 50 -7.16 -7.03 -16.39
CA PRO A 50 -5.83 -6.66 -16.88
C PRO A 50 -5.02 -5.75 -15.94
N ALA A 51 -5.71 -5.09 -15.01
CA ALA A 51 -5.07 -4.30 -13.94
C ALA A 51 -4.25 -5.18 -12.99
N VAL A 52 -4.69 -6.41 -12.72
CA VAL A 52 -3.97 -7.38 -11.86
C VAL A 52 -2.66 -7.75 -12.53
N ASP A 53 -2.67 -8.08 -13.82
CA ASP A 53 -1.46 -8.39 -14.56
C ASP A 53 -0.50 -7.20 -14.61
N LEU A 54 -1.03 -5.98 -14.79
CA LEU A 54 -0.22 -4.77 -14.79
C LEU A 54 0.43 -4.51 -13.43
N LEU A 55 -0.30 -4.70 -12.33
CA LEU A 55 0.22 -4.60 -10.96
C LEU A 55 1.37 -5.60 -10.74
N GLN A 56 1.15 -6.87 -11.10
CA GLN A 56 2.16 -7.93 -10.97
C GLN A 56 3.42 -7.63 -11.78
N ARG A 57 3.28 -7.19 -13.04
CA ARG A 57 4.43 -6.78 -13.88
C ARG A 57 5.23 -5.62 -13.29
N LYS A 58 4.61 -4.81 -12.41
CA LYS A 58 5.22 -3.66 -11.75
C LYS A 58 5.73 -3.99 -10.34
N GLY A 59 5.73 -5.26 -9.94
CA GLY A 59 6.26 -5.71 -8.64
C GLY A 59 5.25 -5.68 -7.49
N TYR A 60 3.95 -5.54 -7.79
CA TYR A 60 2.91 -5.59 -6.76
C TYR A 60 2.23 -6.96 -6.71
N GLU A 61 2.04 -7.49 -5.50
CA GLU A 61 1.24 -8.70 -5.26
C GLU A 61 -0.21 -8.29 -4.93
N VAL A 62 -1.19 -8.77 -5.72
CA VAL A 62 -2.61 -8.51 -5.42
C VAL A 62 -3.10 -9.53 -4.41
N VAL A 63 -3.43 -9.06 -3.20
CA VAL A 63 -3.82 -9.91 -2.06
C VAL A 63 -5.31 -9.84 -1.73
N GLY A 64 -6.02 -8.85 -2.28
CA GLY A 64 -7.45 -8.66 -2.01
C GLY A 64 -8.23 -8.17 -3.22
N GLY A 65 -9.43 -8.72 -3.38
CA GLY A 65 -10.39 -8.35 -4.41
C GLY A 65 -11.21 -7.12 -4.06
N LYS A 66 -12.15 -6.81 -4.96
CA LYS A 66 -12.98 -5.61 -4.88
C LYS A 66 -13.86 -5.55 -3.63
N VAL A 67 -13.90 -4.37 -3.04
CA VAL A 67 -14.66 -4.05 -1.83
C VAL A 67 -15.65 -2.93 -2.12
N LYS A 68 -16.86 -3.08 -1.58
CA LYS A 68 -17.85 -2.01 -1.50
C LYS A 68 -18.01 -1.63 -0.04
N ILE A 69 -17.72 -0.37 0.29
CA ILE A 69 -17.91 0.20 1.62
C ILE A 69 -19.22 0.99 1.60
N PRO A 70 -20.31 0.48 2.19
CA PRO A 70 -21.55 1.23 2.28
C PRO A 70 -21.40 2.39 3.27
N LEU A 71 -21.88 3.56 2.89
CA LEU A 71 -21.92 4.73 3.76
C LEU A 71 -23.38 5.12 3.97
N TYR A 72 -23.72 5.46 5.20
CA TYR A 72 -25.02 5.94 5.63
C TYR A 72 -24.84 7.29 6.30
N PHE A 73 -25.72 8.23 5.99
CA PHE A 73 -25.77 9.56 6.58
C PHE A 73 -27.21 9.89 6.94
N GLU A 74 -27.37 10.68 7.98
CA GLU A 74 -28.66 11.23 8.38
C GLU A 74 -28.50 12.75 8.53
N ALA A 75 -29.36 13.52 7.89
CA ALA A 75 -29.39 14.97 8.02
C ALA A 75 -30.84 15.43 8.08
N ASP A 76 -31.21 16.17 9.14
CA ASP A 76 -32.56 16.67 9.36
C ASP A 76 -33.66 15.61 9.23
N GLN A 77 -33.42 14.41 9.78
CA GLN A 77 -34.30 13.22 9.71
C GLN A 77 -34.44 12.60 8.31
N GLU A 78 -33.70 13.07 7.32
CA GLU A 78 -33.58 12.44 6.01
C GLU A 78 -32.37 11.51 5.95
N GLU A 79 -32.56 10.33 5.37
CA GLU A 79 -31.52 9.32 5.22
C GLU A 79 -30.86 9.41 3.84
N PHE A 80 -29.53 9.40 3.81
CA PHE A 80 -28.73 9.41 2.60
C PHE A 80 -27.77 8.21 2.57
N TYR A 81 -27.63 7.63 1.39
CA TYR A 81 -26.81 6.45 1.17
C TYR A 81 -25.75 6.74 0.12
N SER A 82 -24.51 6.37 0.43
CA SER A 82 -23.41 6.41 -0.52
C SER A 82 -22.59 5.13 -0.44
N ARG A 83 -21.55 5.05 -1.26
CA ARG A 83 -20.63 3.93 -1.29
C ARG A 83 -19.27 4.35 -1.79
N LEU A 84 -18.24 3.84 -1.12
CA LEU A 84 -16.87 3.86 -1.62
C LEU A 84 -16.53 2.48 -2.17
N PHE A 85 -15.54 2.45 -3.05
CA PHE A 85 -15.05 1.23 -3.64
C PHE A 85 -13.53 1.21 -3.61
N ILE A 86 -12.97 0.09 -3.17
CA ILE A 86 -11.57 -0.28 -3.37
C ILE A 86 -11.62 -1.38 -4.42
N ASP A 87 -10.90 -1.22 -5.53
CA ASP A 87 -10.99 -2.18 -6.62
C ASP A 87 -10.13 -3.43 -6.34
N TYR A 88 -8.96 -3.25 -5.70
CA TYR A 88 -8.11 -4.32 -5.17
C TYR A 88 -7.31 -3.84 -3.96
N VAL A 89 -6.70 -4.77 -3.23
CA VAL A 89 -5.64 -4.51 -2.25
C VAL A 89 -4.37 -5.17 -2.75
N ALA A 90 -3.26 -4.45 -2.73
CA ALA A 90 -1.97 -4.93 -3.21
C ALA A 90 -0.85 -4.68 -2.21
N LEU A 91 0.18 -5.50 -2.24
CA LEU A 91 1.42 -5.34 -1.50
C LEU A 91 2.55 -4.98 -2.47
N ASN A 92 3.50 -4.14 -2.06
CA ASN A 92 4.80 -4.07 -2.74
C ASN A 92 5.72 -5.21 -2.26
N GLU A 93 6.94 -5.25 -2.79
CA GLU A 93 7.96 -6.24 -2.40
C GLU A 93 8.35 -6.15 -0.92
N ASP A 94 8.24 -4.97 -0.31
CA ASP A 94 8.53 -4.71 1.11
C ASP A 94 7.36 -5.09 2.04
N GLY A 95 6.20 -5.46 1.48
CA GLY A 95 5.00 -5.83 2.24
C GLY A 95 4.09 -4.66 2.64
N ASP A 96 4.37 -3.44 2.17
CA ASP A 96 3.52 -2.27 2.38
C ASP A 96 2.19 -2.43 1.65
N ILE A 97 1.12 -2.08 2.35
CA ILE A 97 -0.25 -2.25 1.84
C ILE A 97 -0.70 -1.01 1.06
N TYR A 98 -1.16 -1.25 -0.16
CA TYR A 98 -1.73 -0.25 -1.05
C TYR A 98 -3.19 -0.56 -1.39
N LEU A 99 -4.01 0.49 -1.40
CA LEU A 99 -5.36 0.42 -1.95
C LEU A 99 -5.33 0.69 -3.45
N VAL A 100 -6.03 -0.12 -4.24
CA VAL A 100 -6.03 0.04 -5.71
C VAL A 100 -7.31 0.70 -6.18
N LYS A 101 -7.15 1.71 -7.04
CA LYS A 101 -8.21 2.39 -7.78
C LYS A 101 -7.96 2.29 -9.27
N ILE A 102 -8.85 1.63 -10.00
CA ILE A 102 -8.74 1.51 -11.45
C ILE A 102 -9.32 2.77 -12.11
N ALA A 103 -8.60 3.30 -13.11
CA ALA A 103 -9.05 4.42 -13.93
C ALA A 103 -10.36 4.08 -14.65
N ARG A 104 -11.29 5.05 -14.69
CA ARG A 104 -12.57 4.91 -15.38
C ARG A 104 -12.64 5.91 -16.52
N GLN A 105 -12.83 5.43 -17.75
CA GLN A 105 -12.92 6.28 -18.95
C GLN A 105 -13.99 7.39 -18.86
N ARG A 106 -15.11 7.13 -18.17
CA ARG A 106 -16.21 8.10 -18.06
C ARG A 106 -16.02 9.14 -16.95
N MET A 107 -15.08 8.92 -16.04
CA MET A 107 -14.79 9.85 -14.94
C MET A 107 -13.30 9.77 -14.59
N PRO A 108 -12.42 10.25 -15.50
CA PRO A 108 -10.99 10.31 -15.21
C PRO A 108 -10.75 11.17 -13.97
N LEU A 109 -9.66 10.88 -13.26
CA LEU A 109 -9.22 11.67 -12.12
C LEU A 109 -8.48 12.89 -12.65
N GLU A 110 -8.94 14.08 -12.31
CA GLU A 110 -8.19 15.31 -12.57
C GLU A 110 -6.98 15.35 -11.64
N TRP A 111 -5.80 15.67 -12.18
CA TRP A 111 -4.55 15.70 -11.42
C TRP A 111 -4.37 17.04 -10.71
N THR A 112 -5.30 17.37 -9.82
CA THR A 112 -5.26 18.56 -8.95
C THR A 112 -5.41 18.15 -7.49
N GLY A 113 -4.85 18.94 -6.57
CA GLY A 113 -4.94 18.66 -5.13
C GLY A 113 -6.38 18.55 -4.62
N SER A 114 -7.29 19.42 -5.10
CA SER A 114 -8.72 19.36 -4.75
C SER A 114 -9.39 18.09 -5.26
N SER A 115 -9.07 17.64 -6.47
CA SER A 115 -9.60 16.38 -7.03
C SER A 115 -9.09 15.16 -6.28
N LEU A 116 -7.79 15.14 -5.91
CA LEU A 116 -7.22 14.08 -5.08
C LEU A 116 -7.86 14.06 -3.69
N ARG A 117 -8.03 15.23 -3.07
CA ARG A 117 -8.73 15.39 -1.79
C ARG A 117 -10.14 14.82 -1.88
N ASP A 118 -10.95 15.29 -2.81
CA ASP A 118 -12.36 14.93 -2.86
C ASP A 118 -12.58 13.45 -3.24
N ARG A 119 -11.68 12.85 -4.02
CA ARG A 119 -11.85 11.46 -4.50
C ARG A 119 -11.09 10.40 -3.71
N LEU A 120 -9.93 10.73 -3.14
CA LEU A 120 -9.04 9.75 -2.51
C LEU A 120 -8.86 9.98 -1.01
N LEU A 121 -8.98 11.22 -0.50
CA LEU A 121 -8.86 11.49 0.94
C LEU A 121 -9.77 10.61 1.80
N PRO A 122 -11.04 10.33 1.43
CA PRO A 122 -11.87 9.43 2.23
C PRO A 122 -11.27 8.05 2.45
N LEU A 123 -10.49 7.53 1.49
CA LEU A 123 -9.82 6.23 1.63
C LEU A 123 -8.66 6.31 2.61
N PHE A 124 -7.84 7.36 2.53
CA PHE A 124 -6.75 7.60 3.47
C PHE A 124 -7.26 7.78 4.91
N LEU A 125 -8.40 8.45 5.09
CA LEU A 125 -9.00 8.63 6.41
C LEU A 125 -9.61 7.34 6.98
N LEU A 126 -10.16 6.47 6.12
CA LEU A 126 -10.69 5.16 6.54
C LEU A 126 -9.60 4.14 6.83
N TYR A 127 -8.47 4.24 6.13
CA TYR A 127 -7.35 3.31 6.21
C TYR A 127 -6.02 4.08 6.38
N PRO A 128 -5.80 4.69 7.55
CA PRO A 128 -4.63 5.54 7.80
C PRO A 128 -3.30 4.78 7.72
N ASP A 129 -3.32 3.47 7.96
CA ASP A 129 -2.10 2.65 7.94
C ASP A 129 -1.72 2.15 6.53
N CYS A 130 -2.49 2.48 5.49
CA CYS A 130 -2.08 2.15 4.13
C CYS A 130 -0.94 3.04 3.66
N ALA A 131 0.03 2.47 2.94
CA ALA A 131 1.17 3.23 2.40
C ALA A 131 0.78 4.15 1.24
N GLY A 132 -0.39 3.92 0.64
CA GLY A 132 -0.86 4.75 -0.46
C GLY A 132 -2.07 4.19 -1.20
N VAL A 133 -2.50 4.97 -2.19
CA VAL A 133 -3.42 4.53 -3.24
C VAL A 133 -2.65 4.34 -4.55
N LEU A 134 -2.81 3.20 -5.20
CA LEU A 134 -2.35 2.96 -6.57
C LEU A 134 -3.48 3.26 -7.54
N TYR A 135 -3.33 4.35 -8.30
CA TYR A 135 -4.21 4.66 -9.42
C TYR A 135 -3.71 3.95 -10.67
N VAL A 136 -4.47 2.96 -11.15
CA VAL A 136 -4.08 2.07 -12.24
C VAL A 136 -4.86 2.41 -13.50
N ASP A 137 -4.17 2.92 -14.51
CA ASP A 137 -4.70 3.09 -15.85
C ASP A 137 -4.22 1.95 -16.75
N VAL A 138 -5.15 1.06 -17.10
CA VAL A 138 -4.87 -0.10 -17.95
C VAL A 138 -4.64 0.29 -19.41
N TYR A 139 -5.30 1.36 -19.88
CA TYR A 139 -5.21 1.77 -21.29
C TYR A 139 -3.89 2.48 -21.57
N GLU A 140 -3.45 3.31 -20.62
CA GLU A 140 -2.16 4.00 -20.68
C GLU A 140 -1.00 3.14 -20.13
N GLU A 141 -1.29 1.95 -19.57
CA GLU A 141 -0.33 1.07 -18.88
C GLU A 141 0.49 1.75 -17.76
N VAL A 142 -0.12 2.72 -17.07
CA VAL A 142 0.52 3.51 -16.02
C VAL A 142 -0.10 3.20 -14.65
N ILE A 143 0.77 3.08 -13.66
CA ILE A 143 0.39 3.08 -12.24
C ILE A 143 0.94 4.36 -11.62
N LYS A 144 0.07 5.15 -10.99
CA LYS A 144 0.49 6.30 -10.17
C LYS A 144 0.30 5.95 -8.70
N GLN A 145 1.37 6.09 -7.93
CA GLN A 145 1.31 5.98 -6.48
C GLN A 145 0.97 7.35 -5.88
N ILE A 146 -0.07 7.38 -5.05
CA ILE A 146 -0.49 8.57 -4.32
C ILE A 146 -0.33 8.27 -2.83
N HIS A 147 0.42 9.11 -2.13
CA HIS A 147 0.50 9.15 -0.67
C HIS A 147 -0.20 10.41 -0.16
N PHE A 148 -0.61 10.38 1.10
CA PHE A 148 -1.19 11.52 1.80
C PHE A 148 -0.34 11.83 3.03
N GLU A 149 0.08 13.09 3.13
CA GLU A 149 0.75 13.63 4.31
C GLU A 149 0.16 15.02 4.59
N TRP A 150 0.24 15.44 5.84
CA TRP A 150 -0.12 16.80 6.23
C TRP A 150 0.97 17.76 5.79
N ASP A 151 0.57 18.91 5.27
CA ASP A 151 1.51 19.99 4.98
C ASP A 151 2.01 20.62 6.30
N GLU A 152 3.24 21.14 6.28
CA GLU A 152 3.86 21.83 7.41
C GLU A 152 3.35 23.28 7.55
N GLU A 153 2.48 23.75 6.64
CA GLU A 153 1.87 25.07 6.72
C GLU A 153 1.10 25.27 8.05
N GLU A 154 1.42 26.36 8.74
CA GLU A 154 0.86 26.68 10.06
C GLU A 154 -0.65 26.90 9.94
N TYR A 155 -1.43 26.17 10.75
CA TYR A 155 -2.89 26.28 10.77
C TYR A 155 -3.33 27.70 11.15
N ILE A 156 -3.83 28.47 10.18
CA ILE A 156 -4.44 29.78 10.44
C ILE A 156 -5.90 29.55 10.85
N GLY A 157 -6.12 29.26 12.13
CA GLY A 157 -7.44 29.30 12.73
C GLY A 157 -7.78 30.72 13.18
N GLU A 158 -8.86 31.31 12.65
CA GLU A 158 -9.47 32.45 13.33
C GLU A 158 -10.11 31.93 14.62
N ASN A 159 -9.56 32.32 15.77
CA ASN A 159 -10.24 32.14 17.05
C ASN A 159 -11.48 33.05 17.03
N VAL A 160 -12.65 32.47 16.76
CA VAL A 160 -13.96 33.14 16.91
C VAL A 160 -14.46 32.96 18.33
#